data_AF-A0A0B1NY18-F1
#
_entry.id   AF-A0A0B1NY18-F1
#
_cell.length_a   1.000
_cell.length_b   1.000
_cell.length_c   1.000
_cell.angle_alpha   90.00
_cell.angle_beta   90.00
_cell.angle_gamma   90.00
#
_symmetry.space_group_name_H-M   'P 1'
#
loop_
_entity.id
_entity.type
_entity.pdbx_description
1 polymer ?
#
loop_
_entity_poly.entity_id
_entity_poly.type
_entity_poly.pdbx_seq_one_letter_code
_entity_poly.pdbx_strand_id
1 'polypeptide(L)'
;MTHLTGLLFVLAGALTYSTNAHSLFTNLHVNNVDQGDGTCIRTPKNPSTATYPVTDLQDNSMVCGYDGTTPVNRVCSVPKASQLGFEYRLIPDDSSAGSVEPSHKGPCSVYMKAVTSPSEISGEGEGWFKIWDEGFDTNAGKWCSDKIIENNGIMNINLPPDLAGGNYLVRSELLALQEADKSPPQPQFYIGCAQIFLDSDEKSAPRADTTVSIPGHVQITDPSVHFNIYLPKWPYSMPGPSSYKSGVPTAQSISSKDHVQGLLPPKTVAVNGNWWGTEQEAYDSESGCWNATSNCYNQLKTCYDSATATGSKGCRAYEKKCSTMQSGCKSGNYNGPPNQGQILTAGVRGNIKSIDYMENTMSAAGLKVRRHWNRKQML
;
A
#
# COMPACT_ATOMS: atom_id res chain seq x y z
N MET A 1 21.07 11.33 70.62
CA MET A 1 20.30 11.03 69.40
C MET A 1 20.86 11.90 68.29
N THR A 2 21.70 11.34 67.44
CA THR A 2 22.35 11.99 66.30
C THR A 2 21.46 11.80 65.07
N HIS A 3 20.95 12.89 64.49
CA HIS A 3 20.16 12.83 63.26
C HIS A 3 21.10 12.81 62.04
N LEU A 4 21.13 11.67 61.34
CA LEU A 4 21.66 11.55 59.98
C LEU A 4 20.67 12.19 59.01
N THR A 5 21.10 13.22 58.28
CA THR A 5 20.42 13.73 57.09
C THR A 5 20.85 12.94 55.87
N GLY A 6 19.94 12.14 55.29
CA GLY A 6 20.15 11.44 54.03
C GLY A 6 19.83 12.36 52.84
N LEU A 7 20.80 12.52 51.92
CA LEU A 7 20.58 13.11 50.61
C LEU A 7 19.81 12.11 49.73
N LEU A 8 18.60 12.48 49.28
CA LEU A 8 17.95 11.85 48.14
C LEU A 8 18.59 12.37 46.84
N PHE A 9 19.29 11.51 46.12
CA PHE A 9 19.62 11.74 44.71
C PHE A 9 18.39 11.41 43.86
N VAL A 10 17.78 12.42 43.24
CA VAL A 10 16.79 12.24 42.18
C VAL A 10 17.53 11.99 40.88
N LEU A 11 17.53 10.74 40.42
CA LEU A 11 18.02 10.37 39.09
C LEU A 11 16.98 10.80 38.05
N ALA A 12 17.17 11.96 37.41
CA ALA A 12 16.37 12.36 36.26
C ALA A 12 16.82 11.54 35.04
N GLY A 13 16.07 10.49 34.70
CA GLY A 13 16.28 9.72 33.48
C GLY A 13 15.98 10.58 32.25
N ALA A 14 16.99 10.82 31.41
CA ALA A 14 16.79 11.40 30.09
C ALA A 14 16.03 10.38 29.23
N LEU A 15 14.72 10.61 29.05
CA LEU A 15 13.94 9.92 28.02
C LEU A 15 14.44 10.42 26.66
N THR A 16 15.30 9.64 26.03
CA THR A 16 15.65 9.84 24.62
C THR A 16 14.42 9.48 23.79
N TYR A 17 13.65 10.48 23.36
CA TYR A 17 12.70 10.30 22.28
C TYR A 17 13.51 10.02 21.01
N SER A 18 13.50 8.78 20.54
CA SER A 18 13.89 8.50 19.16
C SER A 18 12.87 9.19 18.27
N THR A 19 13.18 10.39 17.78
CA THR A 19 12.36 11.06 16.78
C THR A 19 12.40 10.21 15.51
N ASN A 20 11.35 9.43 15.25
CA ASN A 20 11.21 8.74 13.97
C ASN A 20 10.83 9.80 12.93
N ALA A 21 11.82 10.29 12.19
CA ALA A 21 11.63 11.32 11.16
C ALA A 21 11.25 10.72 9.79
N HIS A 22 11.34 9.39 9.68
CA HIS A 22 11.31 8.67 8.44
C HIS A 22 9.89 8.12 8.16
N SER A 23 9.52 7.97 6.89
CA SER A 23 8.14 7.69 6.47
C SER A 23 8.02 6.43 5.63
N LEU A 24 6.85 5.79 5.63
CA LEU A 24 6.53 4.65 4.77
C LEU A 24 5.19 4.84 4.08
N PHE A 25 5.09 4.46 2.81
CA PHE A 25 3.82 4.30 2.11
C PHE A 25 3.08 3.05 2.64
N THR A 26 1.98 3.25 3.37
CA THR A 26 1.27 2.18 4.09
C THR A 26 -0.07 1.79 3.49
N ASN A 27 -0.82 2.74 2.91
CA ASN A 27 -2.18 2.49 2.44
C ASN A 27 -2.42 3.12 1.07
N LEU A 28 -2.96 2.31 0.16
CA LEU A 28 -3.49 2.79 -1.11
C LEU A 28 -4.95 3.18 -0.90
N HIS A 29 -5.33 4.33 -1.44
CA HIS A 29 -6.72 4.78 -1.51
C HIS A 29 -7.16 4.79 -2.97
N VAL A 30 -8.36 4.27 -3.26
CA VAL A 30 -8.95 4.28 -4.60
C VAL A 30 -10.26 5.06 -4.52
N ASN A 31 -10.32 6.23 -5.16
CA ASN A 31 -11.45 7.16 -5.06
C ASN A 31 -11.85 7.46 -3.61
N ASN A 32 -10.85 7.80 -2.78
CA ASN A 32 -10.99 8.05 -1.33
C ASN A 32 -11.45 6.85 -0.49
N VAL A 33 -11.45 5.64 -1.04
CA VAL A 33 -11.68 4.40 -0.30
C VAL A 33 -10.34 3.79 0.09
N ASP A 34 -10.05 3.75 1.38
CA ASP A 34 -8.89 3.05 1.94
C ASP A 34 -8.94 1.54 1.62
N GLN A 35 -7.90 1.04 0.97
CA GLN A 35 -7.75 -0.38 0.65
C GLN A 35 -7.21 -1.20 1.82
N GLY A 36 -6.83 -0.58 2.94
CA GLY A 36 -6.36 -1.21 4.16
C GLY A 36 -4.83 -1.30 4.25
N ASP A 37 -4.36 -1.41 5.49
CA ASP A 37 -2.93 -1.42 5.84
C ASP A 37 -2.14 -2.47 5.05
N GLY A 38 -1.14 -2.02 4.29
CA GLY A 38 -0.24 -2.83 3.46
C GLY A 38 -0.95 -3.61 2.34
N THR A 39 -2.24 -3.35 2.09
CA THR A 39 -3.03 -4.14 1.16
C THR A 39 -2.68 -3.79 -0.27
N CYS A 40 -2.30 -4.80 -1.06
CA CYS A 40 -1.78 -4.65 -2.43
C CYS A 40 -0.45 -3.89 -2.51
N ILE A 41 0.20 -3.61 -1.38
CA ILE A 41 1.48 -2.88 -1.31
C ILE A 41 2.59 -3.87 -0.97
N ARG A 42 3.75 -3.70 -1.60
CA ARG A 42 4.96 -4.48 -1.28
C ARG A 42 5.66 -3.89 -0.07
N THR A 43 5.04 -4.05 1.09
CA THR A 43 5.49 -3.45 2.35
C THR A 43 6.69 -4.21 2.94
N PRO A 44 7.73 -3.52 3.43
CA PRO A 44 8.84 -4.15 4.16
C PRO A 44 8.36 -4.97 5.36
N LYS A 45 9.03 -6.09 5.65
CA LYS A 45 8.65 -6.95 6.78
C LYS A 45 9.22 -6.49 8.11
N ASN A 46 10.42 -5.91 8.10
CA ASN A 46 11.11 -5.50 9.33
C ASN A 46 10.65 -4.10 9.78
N PRO A 47 9.82 -3.96 10.84
CA PRO A 47 9.31 -2.67 11.28
C PRO A 47 10.43 -1.71 11.72
N SER A 48 11.56 -2.21 12.22
CA SER A 48 12.66 -1.39 12.73
C SER A 48 13.41 -0.62 11.64
N THR A 49 13.31 -1.06 10.38
CA THR A 49 13.98 -0.43 9.23
C THR A 49 13.00 -0.02 8.13
N ALA A 50 11.71 -0.33 8.29
CA ALA A 50 10.72 -0.15 7.23
C ALA A 50 10.56 1.31 6.78
N THR A 51 10.79 2.26 7.68
CA THR A 51 10.68 3.69 7.36
C THR A 51 11.97 4.28 6.81
N TYR A 52 13.10 3.57 6.88
CA TYR A 52 14.39 4.15 6.49
C TYR A 52 14.41 4.56 5.01
N PRO A 53 15.09 5.67 4.67
CA PRO A 53 15.18 6.12 3.31
C PRO A 53 16.16 5.26 2.52
N VAL A 54 15.89 5.12 1.22
CA VAL A 54 16.88 4.63 0.27
C VAL A 54 17.81 5.79 -0.10
N THR A 55 19.11 5.62 0.12
CA THR A 55 20.13 6.66 -0.12
C THR A 55 21.14 6.28 -1.21
N ASP A 56 21.30 4.98 -1.50
CA ASP A 56 22.05 4.51 -2.66
C ASP A 56 21.12 4.45 -3.88
N LEU A 57 21.36 5.34 -4.84
CA LEU A 57 20.51 5.50 -6.03
C LEU A 57 20.67 4.36 -7.06
N GLN A 58 21.63 3.47 -6.85
CA GLN A 58 21.83 2.27 -7.67
C GLN A 58 21.31 0.99 -6.98
N ASP A 59 20.91 1.07 -5.71
CA ASP A 59 20.39 -0.09 -4.98
C ASP A 59 19.01 -0.51 -5.50
N ASN A 60 18.74 -1.81 -5.48
CA ASN A 60 17.47 -2.38 -5.93
C ASN A 60 16.26 -1.90 -5.09
N SER A 61 16.48 -1.41 -3.87
CA SER A 61 15.44 -0.78 -3.06
C SER A 61 14.91 0.52 -3.70
N MET A 62 15.61 1.13 -4.66
CA MET A 62 15.09 2.26 -5.43
C MET A 62 13.86 1.92 -6.27
N VAL A 63 13.62 0.63 -6.56
CA VAL A 63 12.46 0.18 -7.32
C VAL A 63 11.18 0.36 -6.51
N CYS A 64 11.11 -0.26 -5.34
CA CYS A 64 9.87 -0.36 -4.56
C CYS A 64 10.08 -0.26 -3.05
N GLY A 65 11.20 0.30 -2.59
CA GLY A 65 11.62 0.30 -1.19
C GLY A 65 12.25 -1.02 -0.75
N TYR A 66 12.64 -1.11 0.52
CA TYR A 66 13.18 -2.33 1.11
C TYR A 66 12.19 -3.50 1.01
N ASP A 67 12.69 -4.70 0.69
CA ASP A 67 11.88 -5.89 0.34
C ASP A 67 10.93 -5.72 -0.86
N GLY A 68 10.83 -4.53 -1.47
CA GLY A 68 9.82 -4.19 -2.48
C GLY A 68 10.02 -4.86 -3.84
N THR A 69 11.20 -5.43 -4.09
CA THR A 69 11.45 -6.29 -5.26
C THR A 69 10.90 -7.70 -5.07
N THR A 70 10.45 -8.07 -3.86
CA THR A 70 9.71 -9.30 -3.62
C THR A 70 8.22 -9.07 -3.93
N PRO A 71 7.63 -9.78 -4.90
CA PRO A 71 6.22 -9.64 -5.21
C PRO A 71 5.31 -10.07 -4.06
N VAL A 72 4.08 -9.57 -4.06
CA VAL A 72 3.04 -9.98 -3.11
C VAL A 72 1.83 -10.54 -3.84
N ASN A 73 1.00 -11.33 -3.15
CA ASN A 73 -0.10 -12.05 -3.80
C ASN A 73 -1.30 -11.16 -4.15
N ARG A 74 -1.47 -10.00 -3.51
CA ARG A 74 -2.69 -9.20 -3.65
C ARG A 74 -2.56 -8.13 -4.71
N VAL A 75 -3.65 -7.95 -5.45
CA VAL A 75 -3.86 -6.89 -6.43
C VAL A 75 -5.14 -6.14 -6.07
N CYS A 76 -5.13 -4.82 -6.23
CA CYS A 76 -6.27 -3.95 -6.01
C CYS A 76 -6.89 -3.57 -7.34
N SER A 77 -8.21 -3.76 -7.49
CA SER A 77 -8.91 -3.33 -8.70
C SER A 77 -9.08 -1.82 -8.69
N VAL A 78 -8.68 -1.15 -9.77
CA VAL A 78 -8.76 0.31 -9.92
C VAL A 78 -9.54 0.63 -11.19
N PRO A 79 -10.72 1.28 -11.11
CA PRO A 79 -11.43 1.73 -12.31
C PRO A 79 -10.62 2.77 -13.10
N LYS A 80 -10.82 2.83 -14.42
CA LYS A 80 -10.24 3.91 -15.24
C LYS A 80 -10.58 5.31 -14.69
N ALA A 81 -9.67 6.25 -14.91
CA ALA A 81 -9.80 7.64 -14.46
C ALA A 81 -10.03 7.80 -12.94
N SER A 82 -9.65 6.82 -12.12
CA SER A 82 -9.74 6.91 -10.66
C SER A 82 -8.72 7.91 -10.10
N GLN A 83 -9.06 8.49 -8.97
CA GLN A 83 -8.10 9.12 -8.08
C GLN A 83 -7.41 8.04 -7.25
N LEU A 84 -6.08 8.07 -7.20
CA LEU A 84 -5.29 7.27 -6.28
C LEU A 84 -4.76 8.16 -5.16
N GLY A 85 -4.85 7.68 -3.92
CA GLY A 85 -4.20 8.28 -2.77
C GLY A 85 -3.11 7.37 -2.21
N PHE A 86 -1.92 7.92 -1.95
CA PHE A 86 -0.80 7.20 -1.34
C PHE A 86 -0.58 7.74 0.06
N GLU A 87 -0.93 6.95 1.07
CA GLU A 87 -0.81 7.36 2.47
C GLU A 87 0.57 7.03 3.03
N TYR A 88 1.22 8.05 3.56
CA TYR A 88 2.52 8.00 4.22
C TYR A 88 2.35 8.12 5.72
N ARG A 89 3.01 7.24 6.49
CA ARG A 89 2.99 7.24 7.96
C ARG A 89 4.41 7.22 8.53
N LEU A 90 4.63 7.99 9.61
CA LEU A 90 5.87 7.94 10.40
C LEU A 90 5.97 6.65 11.20
N ILE A 91 4.84 6.18 11.73
CA ILE A 91 4.74 4.92 12.46
C ILE A 91 3.81 4.00 11.67
N PRO A 92 4.37 3.00 10.94
CA PRO A 92 3.60 2.25 9.95
C PRO A 92 2.39 1.48 10.49
N ASP A 93 2.44 1.00 11.73
CA ASP A 93 1.34 0.28 12.38
C ASP A 93 0.22 1.20 12.89
N ASP A 94 0.37 2.52 12.68
CA ASP A 94 -0.59 3.54 13.07
C ASP A 94 -0.93 3.44 14.57
N SER A 95 0.10 3.21 15.39
CA SER A 95 0.03 3.32 16.85
C SER A 95 0.21 4.77 17.34
N SER A 96 0.77 5.65 16.51
CA SER A 96 0.75 7.10 16.70
C SER A 96 0.62 7.84 15.38
N ALA A 97 0.04 9.05 15.45
CA ALA A 97 -0.19 9.88 14.28
C ALA A 97 1.10 10.52 13.75
N GLY A 98 1.12 10.79 12.45
CA GLY A 98 2.20 11.48 11.75
C GLY A 98 2.50 10.83 10.41
N SER A 99 2.92 11.63 9.43
CA SER A 99 3.12 11.16 8.05
C SER A 99 4.55 11.31 7.57
N VAL A 100 5.01 12.55 7.46
CA VAL A 100 6.35 12.93 7.03
C VAL A 100 6.86 13.98 8.02
N GLU A 101 8.13 13.92 8.38
CA GLU A 101 8.70 14.93 9.28
C GLU A 101 8.82 16.28 8.54
N PRO A 102 8.40 17.42 9.13
CA PRO A 102 8.31 18.68 8.41
C PRO A 102 9.60 19.22 7.78
N SER A 103 10.78 18.82 8.26
CA SER A 103 12.07 19.20 7.66
C SER A 103 12.39 18.40 6.39
N HIS A 104 11.71 17.28 6.12
CA HIS A 104 11.87 16.44 4.92
C HIS A 104 11.21 17.08 3.69
N LYS A 105 11.64 18.29 3.38
CA LYS A 105 11.17 19.06 2.22
C LYS A 105 11.66 18.41 0.93
N GLY A 106 10.76 18.26 -0.03
CA GLY A 106 11.14 17.91 -1.38
C GLY A 106 9.99 17.46 -2.28
N PRO A 107 10.30 17.07 -3.52
CA PRO A 107 9.28 16.75 -4.51
C PRO A 107 8.68 15.35 -4.26
N CYS A 108 7.59 15.09 -4.96
CA CYS A 108 7.09 13.74 -5.12
C CYS A 108 6.84 13.39 -6.58
N SER A 109 6.76 12.10 -6.86
CA SER A 109 6.44 11.55 -8.18
C SER A 109 5.69 10.23 -8.06
N VAL A 110 4.87 9.92 -9.05
CA VAL A 110 4.22 8.63 -9.20
C VAL A 110 4.56 8.05 -10.55
N TYR A 111 5.05 6.82 -10.56
CA TYR A 111 5.38 6.05 -11.75
C TYR A 111 4.48 4.84 -11.87
N MET A 112 4.26 4.40 -13.10
CA MET A 112 3.59 3.14 -13.41
C MET A 112 4.49 2.29 -14.29
N LYS A 113 4.36 0.96 -14.17
CA LYS A 113 4.96 -0.03 -15.08
C LYS A 113 3.93 -1.09 -15.37
N ALA A 114 3.62 -1.30 -16.64
CA ALA A 114 2.75 -2.39 -17.07
C ALA A 114 3.48 -3.73 -16.87
N VAL A 115 2.77 -4.74 -16.36
CA VAL A 115 3.33 -6.05 -16.05
C VAL A 115 2.39 -7.17 -16.48
N THR A 116 2.94 -8.35 -16.77
CA THR A 116 2.13 -9.53 -17.08
C THR A 116 1.48 -10.10 -15.81
N SER A 117 2.29 -10.33 -14.78
CA SER A 117 1.86 -10.82 -13.45
C SER A 117 2.56 -10.03 -12.35
N PRO A 118 1.86 -9.14 -11.62
CA PRO A 118 2.48 -8.30 -10.59
C PRO A 118 2.97 -9.12 -9.40
N SER A 119 2.47 -10.34 -9.22
CA SER A 119 2.89 -11.30 -8.20
C SER A 119 4.14 -12.12 -8.56
N GLU A 120 4.75 -11.90 -9.72
CA GLU A 120 5.87 -12.72 -10.21
C GLU A 120 7.09 -11.91 -10.66
N ILE A 121 6.97 -10.59 -10.84
CA ILE A 121 8.09 -9.76 -11.31
C ILE A 121 8.61 -8.82 -10.23
N SER A 122 9.92 -8.58 -10.19
CA SER A 122 10.52 -7.66 -9.22
C SER A 122 10.19 -6.18 -9.50
N GLY A 123 9.97 -5.83 -10.76
CA GLY A 123 9.75 -4.45 -11.20
C GLY A 123 11.01 -3.75 -11.68
N GLU A 124 12.20 -4.35 -11.50
CA GLU A 124 13.48 -3.82 -11.97
C GLU A 124 13.53 -3.59 -13.48
N GLY A 125 14.37 -2.64 -13.89
CA GLY A 125 14.69 -2.35 -15.30
C GLY A 125 13.62 -1.52 -16.01
N GLU A 126 13.70 -1.50 -17.34
CA GLU A 126 12.93 -0.64 -18.24
C GLU A 126 11.40 -0.74 -18.10
N GLY A 127 10.71 0.27 -18.63
CA GLY A 127 9.26 0.30 -18.78
C GLY A 127 8.50 1.09 -17.71
N TRP A 128 9.20 1.75 -16.78
CA TRP A 128 8.59 2.71 -15.88
C TRP A 128 8.33 4.02 -16.62
N PHE A 129 7.12 4.56 -16.48
CA PHE A 129 6.78 5.89 -16.96
C PHE A 129 6.19 6.70 -15.82
N LYS A 130 6.56 7.97 -15.74
CA LYS A 130 6.01 8.89 -14.75
C LYS A 130 4.60 9.30 -15.18
N ILE A 131 3.62 9.25 -14.27
CA ILE A 131 2.25 9.70 -14.54
C ILE A 131 1.92 11.03 -13.88
N TRP A 132 2.66 11.39 -12.84
CA TRP A 132 2.47 12.61 -12.09
C TRP A 132 3.75 12.97 -11.34
N ASP A 133 4.00 14.26 -11.22
CA ASP A 133 5.03 14.82 -10.34
C ASP A 133 4.64 16.20 -9.80
N GLU A 134 5.21 16.54 -8.65
CA GLU A 134 5.12 17.87 -8.10
C GLU A 134 6.40 18.23 -7.33
N GLY A 135 6.96 19.39 -7.67
CA GLY A 135 8.16 19.95 -7.03
C GLY A 135 7.83 21.00 -5.97
N PHE A 136 8.47 22.16 -6.09
CA PHE A 136 8.14 23.33 -5.28
C PHE A 136 7.08 24.19 -5.97
N ASP A 137 5.92 24.34 -5.33
CA ASP A 137 4.86 25.25 -5.74
C ASP A 137 5.21 26.67 -5.28
N THR A 138 5.69 27.49 -6.21
CA THR A 138 6.06 28.88 -5.94
C THR A 138 4.89 29.79 -5.55
N ASN A 139 3.66 29.44 -5.94
CA ASN A 139 2.48 30.23 -5.57
C ASN A 139 2.05 29.93 -4.13
N ALA A 140 2.11 28.66 -3.73
CA ALA A 140 1.78 28.23 -2.38
C ALA A 140 2.95 28.38 -1.39
N GLY A 141 4.18 28.48 -1.89
CA GLY A 141 5.41 28.46 -1.08
C GLY A 141 5.65 27.09 -0.43
N LYS A 142 5.25 25.99 -1.09
CA LYS A 142 5.20 24.65 -0.51
C LYS A 142 5.85 23.61 -1.42
N TRP A 143 6.54 22.66 -0.81
CA TRP A 143 6.93 21.42 -1.46
C TRP A 143 5.77 20.43 -1.51
N CYS A 144 5.85 19.44 -2.40
CA CYS A 144 4.90 18.32 -2.38
C CYS A 144 4.82 17.64 -0.99
N SER A 145 5.96 17.43 -0.33
CA SER A 145 6.02 16.89 1.04
C SER A 145 5.15 17.68 2.04
N ASP A 146 5.07 19.01 1.89
CA ASP A 146 4.25 19.86 2.76
C ASP A 146 2.76 19.60 2.53
N LYS A 147 2.37 19.45 1.27
CA LYS A 147 0.99 19.15 0.90
C LYS A 147 0.57 17.75 1.36
N ILE A 148 1.49 16.78 1.38
CA ILE A 148 1.25 15.46 1.99
C ILE A 148 0.96 15.61 3.48
N ILE A 149 1.78 16.38 4.21
CA ILE A 149 1.57 16.62 5.65
C ILE A 149 0.21 17.29 5.90
N GLU A 150 -0.11 18.33 5.13
CA GLU A 150 -1.38 19.07 5.25
C GLU A 150 -2.60 18.24 4.87
N ASN A 151 -2.43 17.25 3.99
CA ASN A 151 -3.47 16.33 3.58
C ASN A 151 -3.45 15.02 4.39
N ASN A 152 -3.10 15.11 5.69
CA ASN A 152 -3.08 13.99 6.63
C ASN A 152 -2.28 12.78 6.15
N GLY A 153 -1.16 13.02 5.47
CA GLY A 153 -0.27 11.99 4.95
C GLY A 153 -0.63 11.44 3.59
N ILE A 154 -1.68 11.93 2.92
CA ILE A 154 -2.15 11.34 1.66
C ILE A 154 -1.68 12.17 0.47
N MET A 155 -0.91 11.57 -0.44
CA MET A 155 -0.60 12.13 -1.75
C MET A 155 -1.68 11.69 -2.75
N ASN A 156 -2.51 12.62 -3.23
CA ASN A 156 -3.58 12.33 -4.18
C ASN A 156 -3.19 12.67 -5.62
N ILE A 157 -3.44 11.75 -6.55
CA ILE A 157 -3.24 11.94 -7.99
C ILE A 157 -4.43 11.40 -8.78
N ASN A 158 -4.65 11.93 -9.98
CA ASN A 158 -5.62 11.37 -10.91
C ASN A 158 -4.90 10.50 -11.94
N LEU A 159 -5.38 9.27 -12.15
CA LEU A 159 -4.84 8.42 -13.20
C LEU A 159 -5.15 9.02 -14.59
N PRO A 160 -4.18 8.97 -15.54
CA PRO A 160 -4.48 9.35 -16.90
C PRO A 160 -5.63 8.49 -17.46
N PRO A 161 -6.67 9.11 -18.04
CA PRO A 161 -7.93 8.41 -18.33
C PRO A 161 -7.85 7.46 -19.52
N ASP A 162 -6.80 7.57 -20.35
CA ASP A 162 -6.63 6.83 -21.61
C ASP A 162 -5.69 5.61 -21.50
N LEU A 163 -5.16 5.32 -20.31
CA LEU A 163 -4.27 4.18 -20.10
C LEU A 163 -4.97 2.85 -20.37
N ALA A 164 -4.26 1.97 -21.08
CA ALA A 164 -4.70 0.61 -21.34
C ALA A 164 -5.02 -0.16 -20.05
N GLY A 165 -6.07 -0.97 -20.09
CA GLY A 165 -6.40 -1.86 -18.96
C GLY A 165 -5.40 -2.99 -18.81
N GLY A 166 -5.15 -3.43 -17.57
CA GLY A 166 -4.20 -4.50 -17.28
C GLY A 166 -3.56 -4.40 -15.90
N ASN A 167 -2.57 -5.26 -15.64
CA ASN A 167 -1.82 -5.24 -14.39
C ASN A 167 -0.71 -4.18 -14.43
N TYR A 168 -0.58 -3.43 -13.34
CA TYR A 168 0.46 -2.42 -13.17
C TYR A 168 1.10 -2.51 -11.78
N LEU A 169 2.40 -2.21 -11.73
CA LEU A 169 3.03 -1.68 -10.52
C LEU A 169 2.88 -0.16 -10.53
N VAL A 170 2.50 0.40 -9.39
CA VAL A 170 2.37 1.84 -9.18
C VAL A 170 3.31 2.24 -8.04
N ARG A 171 4.34 3.01 -8.38
CA ARG A 171 5.42 3.41 -7.49
C ARG A 171 5.22 4.85 -7.05
N SER A 172 5.02 5.07 -5.76
CA SER A 172 5.10 6.42 -5.17
C SER A 172 6.52 6.71 -4.73
N GLU A 173 6.97 7.93 -4.98
CA GLU A 173 8.31 8.41 -4.66
C GLU A 173 8.18 9.77 -3.96
N LEU A 174 8.67 9.84 -2.72
CA LEU A 174 8.89 11.08 -2.00
C LEU A 174 10.41 11.24 -1.81
N LEU A 175 10.96 12.34 -2.30
CA LEU A 175 12.38 12.66 -2.14
C LEU A 175 12.52 13.76 -1.10
N ALA A 176 13.25 13.50 -0.04
CA ALA A 176 13.59 14.50 0.97
C ALA A 176 15.01 15.04 0.73
N LEU A 177 15.13 16.38 0.70
CA LEU A 177 16.31 17.11 0.24
C LEU A 177 17.07 17.81 1.38
N GLN A 178 16.72 17.57 2.63
CA GLN A 178 17.32 18.25 3.80
C GLN A 178 18.81 17.94 3.99
N GLU A 179 19.30 16.82 3.44
CA GLU A 179 20.72 16.46 3.41
C GLU A 179 21.27 16.25 1.98
N ALA A 180 20.52 16.68 0.96
CA ALA A 180 20.91 16.52 -0.44
C ALA A 180 22.15 17.36 -0.83
N ASP A 181 22.52 18.38 -0.05
CA ASP A 181 23.68 19.25 -0.28
C ASP A 181 24.93 18.87 0.53
N LYS A 182 24.88 17.76 1.29
CA LYS A 182 26.03 17.30 2.09
C LYS A 182 27.19 16.84 1.20
N SER A 183 28.33 16.60 1.83
CA SER A 183 29.52 16.05 1.17
C SER A 183 29.99 14.78 1.91
N PRO A 184 29.68 13.58 1.39
CA PRO A 184 28.98 13.31 0.13
C PRO A 184 27.47 13.69 0.18
N PRO A 185 26.82 13.94 -0.97
CA PRO A 185 25.38 14.21 -1.03
C PRO A 185 24.55 13.06 -0.44
N GLN A 186 23.51 13.37 0.31
CA GLN A 186 22.63 12.38 0.97
C GLN A 186 21.15 12.68 0.70
N PRO A 187 20.68 12.63 -0.56
CA PRO A 187 19.25 12.62 -0.84
C PRO A 187 18.59 11.38 -0.23
N GLN A 188 17.37 11.53 0.27
CA GLN A 188 16.65 10.46 0.95
C GLN A 188 15.36 10.13 0.21
N PHE A 189 15.27 8.92 -0.34
CA PHE A 189 14.09 8.48 -1.08
C PHE A 189 13.18 7.59 -0.21
N TYR A 190 11.90 7.95 -0.13
CA TYR A 190 10.83 7.17 0.50
C TYR A 190 9.92 6.62 -0.59
N ILE A 191 10.12 5.34 -0.90
CA ILE A 191 9.56 4.69 -2.09
C ILE A 191 8.71 3.50 -1.66
N GLY A 192 7.60 3.27 -2.37
CA GLY A 192 6.84 2.04 -2.25
C GLY A 192 6.04 1.73 -3.50
N CYS A 193 5.71 0.45 -3.70
CA CYS A 193 4.92 -0.01 -4.84
C CYS A 193 3.61 -0.66 -4.43
N ALA A 194 2.52 -0.22 -5.06
CA ALA A 194 1.25 -0.91 -5.08
C ALA A 194 1.11 -1.78 -6.34
N GLN A 195 0.35 -2.86 -6.23
CA GLN A 195 -0.03 -3.74 -7.33
C GLN A 195 -1.50 -3.51 -7.66
N ILE A 196 -1.79 -3.06 -8.88
CA ILE A 196 -3.16 -2.77 -9.30
C ILE A 196 -3.53 -3.52 -10.58
N PHE A 197 -4.83 -3.78 -10.71
CA PHE A 197 -5.45 -4.12 -11.97
C PHE A 197 -6.28 -2.91 -12.41
N LEU A 198 -5.85 -2.24 -13.48
CA LEU A 198 -6.56 -1.12 -14.07
C LEU A 198 -7.71 -1.64 -14.94
N ASP A 199 -8.94 -1.46 -14.47
CA ASP A 199 -10.16 -1.78 -15.21
C ASP A 199 -10.47 -0.66 -16.21
N SER A 200 -9.93 -0.84 -17.42
CA SER A 200 -10.03 0.09 -18.54
C SER A 200 -10.23 -0.66 -19.85
N ASP A 201 -10.99 -0.05 -20.76
CA ASP A 201 -11.19 -0.47 -22.15
C ASP A 201 -10.33 0.33 -23.14
N GLU A 202 -9.56 1.29 -22.63
CA GLU A 202 -8.65 2.12 -23.41
C GLU A 202 -7.42 1.32 -23.86
N LYS A 203 -6.59 1.95 -24.70
CA LYS A 203 -5.44 1.29 -25.37
C LYS A 203 -4.16 2.11 -25.40
N SER A 204 -4.12 3.29 -24.77
CA SER A 204 -2.90 4.10 -24.79
C SER A 204 -1.82 3.52 -23.89
N ALA A 205 -0.59 3.64 -24.35
CA ALA A 205 0.63 3.27 -23.65
C ALA A 205 1.62 4.45 -23.68
N PRO A 206 2.56 4.55 -22.71
CA PRO A 206 3.61 5.55 -22.78
C PRO A 206 4.42 5.38 -24.07
N ARG A 207 4.97 6.48 -24.58
CA ARG A 207 5.94 6.38 -25.68
C ARG A 207 7.20 5.70 -25.16
N ALA A 208 7.83 4.88 -25.98
CA ALA A 208 9.06 4.18 -25.60
C ALA A 208 10.21 5.11 -25.19
N ASP A 209 10.26 6.34 -25.73
CA ASP A 209 11.25 7.36 -25.36
C ASP A 209 10.90 8.14 -24.08
N THR A 210 9.77 7.83 -23.45
CA THR A 210 9.32 8.42 -22.17
C THR A 210 9.37 7.42 -21.01
N THR A 211 9.79 6.18 -21.28
CA THR A 211 10.03 5.17 -20.25
C THR A 211 11.49 5.17 -19.80
N VAL A 212 11.72 4.73 -18.57
CA VAL A 212 13.05 4.62 -17.96
C VAL A 212 13.22 3.29 -17.21
N SER A 213 14.47 2.90 -16.99
CA SER A 213 14.84 1.89 -15.99
C SER A 213 14.81 2.44 -14.58
N ILE A 214 14.32 1.63 -13.65
CA ILE A 214 14.50 1.83 -12.21
C ILE A 214 15.10 0.54 -11.63
N PRO A 215 16.25 0.59 -10.91
CA PRO A 215 17.10 1.77 -10.68
C PRO A 215 17.72 2.33 -11.97
N GLY A 216 18.22 3.56 -11.91
CA GLY A 216 18.91 4.24 -13.03
C GLY A 216 18.22 5.51 -13.56
N HIS A 217 16.98 5.81 -13.14
CA HIS A 217 16.25 7.00 -13.58
C HIS A 217 16.80 8.32 -13.01
N VAL A 218 17.66 8.23 -11.99
CA VAL A 218 18.35 9.35 -11.35
C VAL A 218 19.79 8.99 -11.05
N GLN A 219 20.67 9.99 -11.04
CA GLN A 219 22.08 9.89 -10.65
C GLN A 219 22.39 10.86 -9.52
N ILE A 220 23.35 10.52 -8.65
CA ILE A 220 23.69 11.34 -7.48
C ILE A 220 24.21 12.74 -7.85
N THR A 221 24.67 12.89 -9.10
CA THR A 221 25.14 14.17 -9.67
C THR A 221 24.02 15.00 -10.27
N ASP A 222 22.79 14.48 -10.38
CA ASP A 222 21.68 15.22 -10.97
C ASP A 222 21.31 16.43 -10.10
N PRO A 223 21.11 17.62 -10.68
CA PRO A 223 20.72 18.81 -9.92
C PRO A 223 19.42 18.65 -9.11
N SER A 224 18.57 17.69 -9.50
CA SER A 224 17.30 17.39 -8.84
C SER A 224 17.49 16.66 -7.50
N VAL A 225 18.55 15.87 -7.34
CA VAL A 225 18.85 15.10 -6.12
C VAL A 225 20.04 15.65 -5.34
N HIS A 226 20.88 16.47 -5.98
CA HIS A 226 21.93 17.27 -5.34
C HIS A 226 21.48 18.74 -5.28
N PHE A 227 20.51 19.00 -4.42
CA PHE A 227 19.85 20.30 -4.30
C PHE A 227 20.00 20.89 -2.90
N ASN A 228 20.39 22.16 -2.81
CA ASN A 228 20.47 22.88 -1.53
C ASN A 228 19.16 23.62 -1.25
N ILE A 229 18.30 23.07 -0.40
CA ILE A 229 17.03 23.71 -0.02
C ILE A 229 17.21 24.99 0.81
N TYR A 230 18.38 25.19 1.43
CA TYR A 230 18.70 26.36 2.25
C TYR A 230 19.26 27.52 1.42
N LEU A 231 19.81 27.23 0.24
CA LEU A 231 20.29 28.18 -0.77
C LEU A 231 19.78 27.76 -2.16
N PRO A 232 18.45 27.77 -2.38
CA PRO A 232 17.84 27.16 -3.55
C PRO A 232 18.16 27.92 -4.83
N LYS A 233 18.40 27.17 -5.91
CA LYS A 233 18.47 27.69 -7.28
C LYS A 233 17.17 27.34 -8.00
N TRP A 234 16.45 28.34 -8.47
CA TRP A 234 15.16 28.17 -9.14
C TRP A 234 15.27 28.30 -10.67
N PRO A 235 14.40 27.63 -11.44
CA PRO A 235 13.38 26.68 -10.99
C PRO A 235 14.00 25.35 -10.51
N TYR A 236 13.29 24.64 -9.62
CA TYR A 236 13.69 23.29 -9.23
C TYR A 236 13.45 22.34 -10.40
N SER A 237 14.46 21.52 -10.72
CA SER A 237 14.36 20.49 -11.76
C SER A 237 13.79 19.20 -11.17
N MET A 238 12.71 18.68 -11.74
CA MET A 238 12.15 17.40 -11.31
C MET A 238 13.08 16.22 -11.64
N PRO A 239 13.23 15.23 -10.74
CA PRO A 239 13.97 14.01 -11.03
C PRO A 239 13.26 13.14 -12.08
N GLY A 240 14.03 12.42 -12.91
CA GLY A 240 13.48 11.45 -13.88
C GLY A 240 12.81 12.06 -15.12
N PRO A 241 12.07 11.26 -15.91
CA PRO A 241 11.48 11.69 -17.17
C PRO A 241 10.31 12.66 -16.94
N SER A 242 9.85 13.32 -18.01
CA SER A 242 8.61 14.11 -17.98
C SER A 242 7.39 13.21 -17.76
N SER A 243 6.38 13.72 -17.05
CA SER A 243 5.09 13.05 -16.87
C SER A 243 4.39 12.72 -18.18
N TYR A 244 3.74 11.56 -18.22
CA TYR A 244 2.91 11.05 -19.31
C TYR A 244 1.83 12.06 -19.72
N LYS A 245 1.57 12.14 -21.02
CA LYS A 245 0.55 13.03 -21.60
C LYS A 245 -0.44 12.21 -22.42
N SER A 246 -1.72 12.27 -22.05
CA SER A 246 -2.80 11.63 -22.78
C SER A 246 -2.92 12.14 -24.22
N GLY A 247 -3.46 11.30 -25.10
CA GLY A 247 -3.75 11.66 -26.49
C GLY A 247 -2.58 11.49 -27.47
N VAL A 248 -1.47 10.87 -27.05
CA VAL A 248 -0.44 10.37 -27.98
C VAL A 248 -0.76 8.90 -28.31
N PRO A 249 -1.17 8.55 -29.54
CA PRO A 249 -1.48 7.17 -29.89
C PRO A 249 -0.18 6.36 -29.95
N THR A 250 0.06 5.52 -28.95
CA THR A 250 1.09 4.48 -29.03
C THR A 250 0.38 3.13 -28.98
N ALA A 251 0.33 2.44 -30.11
CA ALA A 251 -0.25 1.11 -30.19
C ALA A 251 0.73 0.08 -29.63
N GLN A 252 0.55 -0.31 -28.36
CA GLN A 252 1.03 -1.59 -27.85
C GLN A 252 -0.08 -2.23 -27.02
N SER A 253 -0.52 -3.41 -27.46
CA SER A 253 -1.38 -4.28 -26.67
C SER A 253 -0.54 -4.99 -25.61
N ILE A 254 -0.48 -4.44 -24.39
CA ILE A 254 0.06 -5.18 -23.27
C ILE A 254 -1.07 -6.00 -22.65
N SER A 255 -1.00 -7.31 -22.89
CA SER A 255 -1.55 -8.44 -22.12
C SER A 255 -3.04 -8.45 -21.75
N SER A 256 -3.67 -9.57 -22.14
CA SER A 256 -5.05 -10.01 -21.93
C SER A 256 -5.71 -9.60 -20.60
N LYS A 257 -6.97 -9.14 -20.70
CA LYS A 257 -7.95 -9.06 -19.60
C LYS A 257 -8.18 -10.40 -18.87
N ASP A 258 -7.59 -11.49 -19.36
CA ASP A 258 -7.92 -12.86 -19.00
C ASP A 258 -7.21 -13.39 -17.75
N HIS A 259 -6.24 -12.66 -17.17
CA HIS A 259 -5.55 -13.09 -15.95
C HIS A 259 -5.54 -12.03 -14.85
N VAL A 260 -6.65 -11.99 -14.10
CA VAL A 260 -6.78 -11.14 -12.92
C VAL A 260 -6.29 -11.92 -11.69
N GLN A 261 -4.99 -12.19 -11.63
CA GLN A 261 -4.35 -12.89 -10.51
C GLN A 261 -4.20 -11.95 -9.32
N GLY A 262 -4.56 -12.42 -8.12
CA GLY A 262 -4.35 -11.68 -6.87
C GLY A 262 -5.52 -10.82 -6.38
N LEU A 263 -6.64 -10.78 -7.11
CA LEU A 263 -7.88 -10.25 -6.52
C LEU A 263 -8.35 -11.10 -5.35
N LEU A 264 -9.17 -10.50 -4.48
CA LEU A 264 -9.76 -11.22 -3.36
C LEU A 264 -10.65 -12.36 -3.87
N PRO A 265 -10.51 -13.57 -3.31
CA PRO A 265 -11.44 -14.63 -3.61
C PRO A 265 -12.85 -14.30 -3.07
N PRO A 266 -13.88 -15.01 -3.56
CA PRO A 266 -15.21 -14.95 -2.96
C PRO A 266 -15.18 -15.31 -1.46
N LYS A 267 -16.14 -14.80 -0.70
CA LYS A 267 -16.27 -15.01 0.75
C LYS A 267 -15.10 -14.46 1.60
N THR A 268 -14.21 -13.63 1.07
CA THR A 268 -13.25 -12.90 1.92
C THR A 268 -14.01 -12.02 2.93
N VAL A 269 -13.59 -12.08 4.20
CA VAL A 269 -14.15 -11.26 5.28
C VAL A 269 -13.10 -10.40 5.96
N ALA A 270 -11.81 -10.69 5.79
CA ALA A 270 -10.73 -9.89 6.37
C ALA A 270 -9.50 -9.84 5.45
N VAL A 271 -8.70 -8.80 5.62
CA VAL A 271 -7.35 -8.66 5.06
C VAL A 271 -6.39 -8.12 6.12
N ASN A 272 -5.11 -8.46 5.99
CA ASN A 272 -4.01 -7.87 6.75
C ASN A 272 -2.78 -7.85 5.85
N GLY A 273 -2.36 -6.67 5.39
CA GLY A 273 -1.37 -6.59 4.32
C GLY A 273 -1.86 -7.37 3.09
N ASN A 274 -1.03 -8.30 2.63
CA ASN A 274 -1.35 -9.11 1.45
C ASN A 274 -1.97 -10.48 1.78
N TRP A 275 -2.28 -10.75 3.06
CA TRP A 275 -3.06 -11.91 3.48
C TRP A 275 -4.57 -11.62 3.46
N TRP A 276 -5.38 -12.65 3.25
CA TRP A 276 -6.84 -12.59 3.36
C TRP A 276 -7.41 -13.77 4.15
N GLY A 277 -8.47 -13.50 4.92
CA GLY A 277 -9.25 -14.49 5.64
C GLY A 277 -10.59 -14.72 4.96
N THR A 278 -10.99 -15.97 4.83
CA THR A 278 -12.27 -16.38 4.23
C THR A 278 -13.30 -16.75 5.30
N GLU A 279 -14.57 -16.55 4.99
CA GLU A 279 -15.67 -16.99 5.86
C GLU A 279 -15.61 -18.51 6.10
N GLN A 280 -15.94 -18.93 7.32
CA GLN A 280 -16.02 -20.35 7.65
C GLN A 280 -17.32 -20.96 7.13
N GLU A 281 -17.28 -22.26 6.83
CA GLU A 281 -18.48 -22.98 6.44
C GLU A 281 -19.52 -23.01 7.56
N ALA A 282 -20.80 -22.97 7.19
CA ALA A 282 -21.90 -23.06 8.15
C ALA A 282 -21.89 -24.41 8.86
N TYR A 283 -22.26 -24.39 10.15
CA TYR A 283 -22.29 -25.58 10.99
C TYR A 283 -23.47 -25.54 11.96
N ASP A 284 -24.03 -26.71 12.23
CA ASP A 284 -25.16 -26.98 13.14
C ASP A 284 -24.88 -28.18 14.08
N SER A 285 -23.64 -28.68 14.08
CA SER A 285 -23.20 -29.86 14.82
C SER A 285 -21.88 -29.59 15.55
N GLU A 286 -21.63 -30.36 16.61
CA GLU A 286 -20.41 -30.22 17.41
C GLU A 286 -19.14 -30.39 16.57
N SER A 287 -19.09 -31.44 15.75
CA SER A 287 -17.96 -31.68 14.86
C SER A 287 -17.80 -30.56 13.84
N GLY A 288 -18.88 -30.04 13.26
CA GLY A 288 -18.86 -28.90 12.36
C GLY A 288 -18.29 -27.63 13.02
N CYS A 289 -18.71 -27.35 14.26
CA CYS A 289 -18.23 -26.21 15.04
C CYS A 289 -16.72 -26.26 15.28
N TRP A 290 -16.21 -27.41 15.72
CA TRP A 290 -14.78 -27.60 15.99
C TRP A 290 -13.95 -27.59 14.70
N ASN A 291 -14.44 -28.18 13.61
CA ASN A 291 -13.77 -28.13 12.31
C ASN A 291 -13.68 -26.69 11.77
N ALA A 292 -14.77 -25.93 11.82
CA ALA A 292 -14.79 -24.52 11.41
C ALA A 292 -13.84 -23.66 12.28
N THR A 293 -13.82 -23.89 13.58
CA THR A 293 -12.92 -23.20 14.51
C THR A 293 -11.46 -23.51 14.20
N SER A 294 -11.11 -24.79 13.97
CA SER A 294 -9.76 -25.21 13.61
C SER A 294 -9.30 -24.57 12.29
N ASN A 295 -10.16 -24.59 11.27
CA ASN A 295 -9.89 -23.94 9.98
C ASN A 295 -9.67 -22.43 10.12
N CYS A 296 -10.45 -21.76 10.97
CA CYS A 296 -10.27 -20.34 11.26
C CYS A 296 -8.89 -20.06 11.86
N TYR A 297 -8.46 -20.82 12.87
CA TYR A 297 -7.15 -20.65 13.50
C TYR A 297 -5.98 -21.02 12.57
N ASN A 298 -6.16 -21.99 11.66
CA ASN A 298 -5.16 -22.30 10.63
C ASN A 298 -4.93 -21.10 9.70
N GLN A 299 -6.00 -20.44 9.25
CA GLN A 299 -5.89 -19.20 8.45
C GLN A 299 -5.25 -18.06 9.27
N LEU A 300 -5.60 -17.94 10.55
CA LEU A 300 -5.06 -16.92 11.45
C LEU A 300 -3.55 -17.06 11.65
N LYS A 301 -3.03 -18.29 11.74
CA LYS A 301 -1.59 -18.54 11.83
C LYS A 301 -0.86 -17.91 10.65
N THR A 302 -1.34 -18.15 9.42
CA THR A 302 -0.76 -17.55 8.21
C THR A 302 -0.88 -16.02 8.22
N CYS A 303 -1.94 -15.45 8.79
CA CYS A 303 -2.07 -14.00 8.95
C CYS A 303 -0.92 -13.41 9.77
N TYR A 304 -0.68 -13.95 10.96
CA TYR A 304 0.38 -13.47 11.84
C TYR A 304 1.78 -13.73 11.27
N ASP A 305 2.00 -14.88 10.63
CA ASP A 305 3.28 -15.21 9.97
C ASP A 305 3.62 -14.29 8.79
N SER A 306 2.61 -13.64 8.19
CA SER A 306 2.77 -12.75 7.03
C SER A 306 2.58 -11.27 7.33
N ALA A 307 2.38 -10.89 8.60
CA ALA A 307 2.26 -9.50 9.01
C ALA A 307 3.55 -8.72 8.66
N THR A 308 3.37 -7.50 8.14
CA THR A 308 4.46 -6.61 7.71
C THR A 308 4.62 -5.46 8.70
N ALA A 309 5.44 -4.46 8.36
CA ALA A 309 5.65 -3.29 9.20
C ALA A 309 4.36 -2.53 9.59
N THR A 310 3.28 -2.64 8.81
CA THR A 310 1.98 -2.03 9.14
C THR A 310 1.21 -2.80 10.22
N GLY A 311 1.77 -3.89 10.75
CA GLY A 311 1.25 -4.61 11.89
C GLY A 311 0.16 -5.63 11.55
N SER A 312 -0.62 -5.97 12.58
CA SER A 312 -1.52 -7.13 12.58
C SER A 312 -2.96 -6.79 12.98
N LYS A 313 -3.41 -5.54 12.75
CA LYS A 313 -4.78 -5.08 13.06
C LYS A 313 -5.84 -5.98 12.42
N GLY A 314 -5.64 -6.39 11.16
CA GLY A 314 -6.54 -7.29 10.45
C GLY A 314 -6.55 -8.72 11.01
N CYS A 315 -5.38 -9.23 11.42
CA CYS A 315 -5.29 -10.54 12.08
C CYS A 315 -6.08 -10.57 13.38
N ARG A 316 -5.94 -9.54 14.23
CA ARG A 316 -6.70 -9.43 15.48
C ARG A 316 -8.21 -9.37 15.26
N ALA A 317 -8.66 -8.69 14.21
CA ALA A 317 -10.08 -8.66 13.84
C ALA A 317 -10.59 -10.06 13.46
N TYR A 318 -9.81 -10.83 12.70
CA TYR A 318 -10.14 -12.20 12.32
C TYR A 318 -10.06 -13.18 13.50
N GLU A 319 -9.08 -13.02 14.39
CA GLU A 319 -8.92 -13.78 15.61
C GLU A 319 -10.15 -13.68 16.52
N LYS A 320 -10.74 -12.49 16.63
CA LYS A 320 -11.99 -12.28 17.38
C LYS A 320 -13.13 -13.14 16.84
N LYS A 321 -13.20 -13.36 15.52
CA LYS A 321 -14.18 -14.28 14.93
C LYS A 321 -13.88 -15.73 15.32
N CYS A 322 -12.61 -16.16 15.20
CA CYS A 322 -12.18 -17.51 15.59
C CYS A 322 -12.49 -17.80 17.07
N SER A 323 -12.19 -16.85 17.97
CA SER A 323 -12.41 -17.00 19.41
C SER A 323 -13.89 -16.98 19.79
N THR A 324 -14.73 -16.23 19.07
CA THR A 324 -16.19 -16.25 19.25
C THR A 324 -16.77 -17.61 18.87
N MET A 325 -16.34 -18.19 17.75
CA MET A 325 -16.75 -19.56 17.36
C MET A 325 -16.30 -20.59 18.38
N GLN A 326 -15.03 -20.52 18.81
CA GLN A 326 -14.49 -21.44 19.82
C GLN A 326 -15.29 -21.39 21.13
N SER A 327 -15.63 -20.19 21.60
CA SER A 327 -16.47 -20.00 22.79
C SER A 327 -17.87 -20.59 22.60
N GLY A 328 -18.45 -20.44 21.41
CA GLY A 328 -19.69 -21.10 21.01
C GLY A 328 -19.61 -22.62 21.15
N CYS A 329 -18.60 -23.25 20.55
CA CYS A 329 -18.42 -24.70 20.64
C CYS A 329 -18.24 -25.18 22.09
N LYS A 330 -17.44 -24.47 22.90
CA LYS A 330 -17.20 -24.80 24.33
C LYS A 330 -18.46 -24.74 25.20
N SER A 331 -19.44 -23.92 24.81
CA SER A 331 -20.70 -23.74 25.54
C SER A 331 -21.84 -24.62 25.02
N GLY A 332 -21.57 -25.52 24.06
CA GLY A 332 -22.59 -26.35 23.43
C GLY A 332 -23.43 -25.63 22.38
N ASN A 333 -23.07 -24.39 21.99
CA ASN A 333 -23.70 -23.71 20.87
C ASN A 333 -23.01 -24.10 19.56
N TYR A 334 -23.62 -25.04 18.86
CA TYR A 334 -23.12 -25.57 17.61
C TYR A 334 -23.77 -24.96 16.37
N ASN A 335 -24.47 -23.82 16.48
CA ASN A 335 -25.03 -23.11 15.34
C ASN A 335 -24.12 -21.92 14.98
N GLY A 336 -23.56 -21.91 13.77
CA GLY A 336 -22.70 -20.82 13.31
C GLY A 336 -22.25 -20.94 11.85
N PRO A 337 -21.26 -20.13 11.41
CA PRO A 337 -20.49 -19.17 12.19
C PRO A 337 -21.31 -17.93 12.59
N PRO A 338 -21.00 -17.27 13.72
CA PRO A 338 -21.64 -16.02 14.11
C PRO A 338 -21.32 -14.91 13.09
N ASN A 339 -22.31 -14.06 12.84
CA ASN A 339 -22.23 -12.94 11.89
C ASN A 339 -21.68 -13.38 10.51
N GLN A 340 -22.19 -14.49 9.99
CA GLN A 340 -21.75 -15.03 8.71
C GLN A 340 -21.82 -13.97 7.60
N GLY A 341 -20.74 -13.84 6.83
CA GLY A 341 -20.55 -12.87 5.75
C GLY A 341 -20.29 -11.43 6.19
N GLN A 342 -20.17 -11.17 7.50
CA GLN A 342 -19.78 -9.84 7.97
C GLN A 342 -18.35 -9.51 7.55
N ILE A 343 -18.18 -8.38 6.86
CA ILE A 343 -16.87 -7.83 6.54
C ILE A 343 -16.22 -7.25 7.81
N LEU A 344 -15.03 -7.76 8.15
CA LEU A 344 -14.29 -7.46 9.37
C LEU A 344 -13.25 -6.35 9.20
N THR A 345 -12.75 -6.12 7.97
CA THR A 345 -11.71 -5.11 7.70
C THR A 345 -12.03 -4.27 6.45
N ALA A 346 -11.55 -3.02 6.41
CA ALA A 346 -11.88 -2.05 5.36
C ALA A 346 -11.46 -2.50 3.95
N GLY A 347 -10.29 -3.13 3.83
CA GLY A 347 -9.71 -3.56 2.55
C GLY A 347 -10.45 -4.63 1.77
N VAL A 348 -11.53 -5.18 2.33
CA VAL A 348 -12.42 -6.09 1.60
C VAL A 348 -13.44 -5.33 0.76
N ARG A 349 -13.85 -4.12 1.18
CA ARG A 349 -14.96 -3.35 0.55
C ARG A 349 -14.58 -2.67 -0.77
N GLY A 350 -13.29 -2.42 -1.02
CA GLY A 350 -12.80 -1.78 -2.26
C GLY A 350 -13.01 -2.61 -3.54
N ASN A 351 -13.36 -3.90 -3.42
CA ASN A 351 -13.48 -4.83 -4.55
C ASN A 351 -14.94 -5.15 -4.94
N ILE A 352 -15.96 -4.38 -4.51
CA ILE A 352 -17.38 -4.75 -4.75
C ILE A 352 -17.72 -4.83 -6.26
N LYS A 353 -17.00 -4.12 -7.14
CA LYS A 353 -17.14 -4.30 -8.60
C LYS A 353 -16.59 -5.63 -9.13
N SER A 354 -15.68 -6.30 -8.41
CA SER A 354 -15.19 -7.63 -8.79
C SER A 354 -16.23 -8.72 -8.55
N ILE A 355 -17.19 -8.52 -7.64
CA ILE A 355 -18.34 -9.43 -7.50
C ILE A 355 -19.21 -9.36 -8.75
N ASP A 356 -19.52 -8.16 -9.25
CA ASP A 356 -20.27 -8.00 -10.51
C ASP A 356 -19.46 -8.51 -11.72
N TYR A 357 -18.14 -8.33 -11.73
CA TYR A 357 -17.27 -8.85 -12.79
C TYR A 357 -17.16 -10.38 -12.76
N MET A 358 -17.03 -11.00 -11.58
CA MET A 358 -17.07 -12.46 -11.42
C MET A 358 -18.45 -13.03 -11.72
N GLU A 359 -19.54 -12.37 -11.29
CA GLU A 359 -20.90 -12.79 -11.64
C GLU A 359 -21.12 -12.72 -13.17
N ASN A 360 -20.62 -11.69 -13.85
CA ASN A 360 -20.74 -11.55 -15.30
C ASN A 360 -19.85 -12.54 -16.08
N THR A 361 -18.62 -12.80 -15.61
CA THR A 361 -17.71 -13.79 -16.25
C THR A 361 -18.14 -15.23 -15.98
N MET A 362 -18.66 -15.56 -14.79
CA MET A 362 -19.23 -16.88 -14.50
C MET A 362 -20.57 -17.11 -15.20
N SER A 363 -21.38 -16.07 -15.36
CA SER A 363 -22.60 -16.11 -16.18
C SER A 363 -22.27 -16.35 -17.65
N ALA A 364 -21.23 -15.70 -18.19
CA ALA A 364 -20.72 -15.95 -19.54
C ALA A 364 -20.13 -17.37 -19.70
N ALA A 365 -19.64 -17.98 -18.62
CA ALA A 365 -19.15 -19.37 -18.58
C ALA A 365 -20.23 -20.42 -18.24
N GLY A 366 -21.50 -20.03 -18.07
CA GLY A 366 -22.61 -20.96 -17.81
C GLY A 366 -22.68 -21.54 -16.39
N LEU A 367 -21.91 -21.02 -15.43
CA LEU A 367 -21.88 -21.47 -14.04
C LEU A 367 -22.81 -20.59 -13.18
N LYS A 368 -23.91 -21.17 -12.67
CA LYS A 368 -24.87 -20.45 -11.80
C LYS A 368 -24.36 -20.35 -10.36
N VAL A 369 -24.26 -19.14 -9.84
CA VAL A 369 -24.12 -18.88 -8.40
C VAL A 369 -25.47 -19.18 -7.72
N ARG A 370 -25.54 -20.20 -6.86
CA ARG A 370 -26.70 -20.41 -5.98
C ARG A 370 -26.69 -19.34 -4.90
N ARG A 371 -27.54 -18.32 -5.05
CA ARG A 371 -27.81 -17.33 -3.99
C ARG A 371 -28.62 -18.00 -2.88
N HIS A 372 -28.00 -18.23 -1.72
CA HIS A 372 -28.70 -18.44 -0.45
C HIS A 372 -28.33 -17.30 0.49
N TRP A 373 -29.03 -16.18 0.34
CA TRP A 373 -29.05 -15.10 1.32
C TRP A 373 -30.51 -14.72 1.58
N ASN A 374 -30.98 -15.00 2.79
CA ASN A 374 -32.30 -14.63 3.28
C ASN A 374 -32.40 -13.10 3.37
N ARG A 375 -33.26 -12.49 2.55
CA ARG A 375 -33.70 -11.09 2.72
C ARG A 375 -34.67 -10.99 3.89
N LYS A 376 -34.16 -10.92 5.12
CA LYS A 376 -34.87 -10.34 6.26
C LYS A 376 -33.86 -9.78 7.24
N GLN A 377 -33.47 -8.53 7.05
CA GLN A 377 -33.07 -7.55 8.08
C GLN A 377 -32.49 -6.30 7.39
N MET A 378 -33.40 -5.45 6.91
CA MET A 378 -33.19 -4.01 6.73
C MET A 378 -34.52 -3.33 7.03
N LEU A 379 -34.80 -3.18 8.32
CA LEU A 379 -35.52 -2.08 8.95
C LEU A 379 -34.83 -1.81 10.28
#